data_AF-A0A416CDM0-F1
#
_entry.id   AF-A0A416CDM0-F1
#
_cell.length_a   1.000
_cell.length_b   1.000
_cell.length_c   1.000
_cell.angle_alpha   90.00
_cell.angle_beta   90.00
_cell.angle_gamma   90.00
#
_symmetry.space_group_name_H-M   'P 1'
#
loop_
_entity.id
_entity.type
_entity.pdbx_description
1 polymer ?
#
loop_
_entity_poly.entity_id
_entity_poly.type
_entity_poly.pdbx_seq_one_letter_code
_entity_poly.pdbx_strand_id
1 'polypeptide(L)'
;MDKVKKWVVDLADPMLKAYINYGHGLEEDGVSVTSKGIEFFAEFEPGLYPMYAIELREYVEHMGIAIGDVQEIHLVAAAYDENEKEIDFSIEYEKCALVSEDELNGYSNSDILPTTNYKVIGSKEITKIKLTDYNGYKADGVSLSDHELHDAVGINIQFTNGEFSRIRKLILLKMELLLSEDEWPEHFREKTVRQETVAEPKVLVADLEDKDIIGYMNLGSGLVESGVNKLDGLMLFENEYDEEVSCMIAIDFSRYLLKKGIRIQDVTSFEIQFGVYDASGTELDFEGDYQKCAFVSAEALNGYSDSDILDKGNYKLIGSKKHTVFDLTEYNGSMPHKLEEGVGFNIQILNGERSQTKYVSLNKLKFNYN
;
A
#
# COMPACT_ATOMS: atom_id res chain seq x y z
N MET A 1 21.36 -17.76 -4.14
CA MET A 1 20.13 -17.04 -3.78
C MET A 1 19.38 -16.93 -5.08
N ASP A 2 18.40 -17.81 -5.26
CA ASP A 2 17.58 -17.83 -6.46
C ASP A 2 16.82 -16.50 -6.48
N LYS A 3 16.97 -15.78 -7.59
CA LYS A 3 16.31 -14.49 -7.76
C LYS A 3 14.85 -14.78 -8.10
N VAL A 4 13.94 -14.38 -7.22
CA VAL A 4 12.49 -14.55 -7.41
C VAL A 4 11.97 -13.30 -8.10
N LYS A 5 11.20 -13.46 -9.19
CA LYS A 5 10.52 -12.36 -9.87
C LYS A 5 9.06 -12.33 -9.45
N LYS A 6 8.50 -11.12 -9.32
CA LYS A 6 7.11 -10.88 -8.98
C LYS A 6 6.30 -10.55 -10.23
N TRP A 7 5.19 -11.22 -10.43
CA TRP A 7 4.19 -10.91 -11.43
C TRP A 7 2.98 -10.29 -10.73
N VAL A 8 2.67 -9.04 -11.04
CA VAL A 8 1.47 -8.37 -10.52
C VAL A 8 0.31 -8.76 -11.41
N VAL A 9 -0.71 -9.40 -10.83
CA VAL A 9 -1.90 -9.82 -11.57
C VAL A 9 -2.74 -8.58 -11.88
N ASP A 10 -3.09 -8.40 -13.16
CA ASP A 10 -4.07 -7.40 -13.57
C ASP A 10 -5.46 -7.87 -13.16
N LEU A 11 -5.99 -7.32 -12.07
CA LEU A 11 -7.30 -7.68 -11.54
C LEU A 11 -8.47 -7.28 -12.46
N ALA A 12 -8.21 -6.47 -13.49
CA ALA A 12 -9.20 -6.11 -14.50
C ALA A 12 -9.12 -6.98 -15.77
N ASP A 13 -8.21 -7.95 -15.83
CA ASP A 13 -8.10 -8.85 -16.97
C ASP A 13 -9.38 -9.72 -17.07
N PRO A 14 -10.06 -9.74 -18.23
CA PRO A 14 -11.30 -10.51 -18.40
C PRO A 14 -11.11 -12.03 -18.30
N MET A 15 -9.86 -12.54 -18.35
CA MET A 15 -9.54 -13.94 -18.15
C MET A 15 -9.40 -14.31 -16.67
N LEU A 16 -9.39 -13.32 -15.77
CA LEU A 16 -9.46 -13.52 -14.33
C LEU A 16 -10.92 -13.46 -13.89
N LYS A 17 -11.48 -14.59 -13.45
CA LYS A 17 -12.88 -14.67 -13.01
C LYS A 17 -12.96 -14.72 -11.50
N ALA A 18 -14.06 -14.22 -10.97
CA ALA A 18 -14.30 -14.18 -9.55
C ALA A 18 -15.78 -14.40 -9.27
N TYR A 19 -16.07 -15.05 -8.14
CA TYR A 19 -17.40 -15.54 -7.81
C TYR A 19 -17.69 -15.40 -6.32
N ILE A 20 -18.98 -15.29 -5.99
CA ILE A 20 -19.50 -15.43 -4.63
C ILE A 20 -20.24 -16.77 -4.53
N ASN A 21 -20.19 -17.43 -3.37
CA ASN A 21 -21.02 -18.58 -3.06
C ASN A 21 -21.67 -18.41 -1.70
N TYR A 22 -23.00 -18.52 -1.65
CA TYR A 22 -23.77 -18.46 -0.41
C TYR A 22 -24.20 -19.84 0.11
N GLY A 23 -23.52 -20.91 -0.30
CA GLY A 23 -23.78 -22.30 0.06
C GLY A 23 -24.58 -23.11 -0.97
N HIS A 24 -24.86 -22.56 -2.15
CA HIS A 24 -25.63 -23.23 -3.21
C HIS A 24 -24.96 -23.26 -4.59
N GLY A 25 -23.76 -22.69 -4.72
CA GLY A 25 -22.99 -22.68 -5.97
C GLY A 25 -22.22 -21.38 -6.17
N LEU A 26 -21.30 -21.36 -7.14
CA LEU A 26 -20.62 -20.14 -7.55
C LEU A 26 -21.57 -19.26 -8.38
N GLU A 27 -21.59 -17.97 -8.07
CA GLU A 27 -22.39 -16.94 -8.73
C GLU A 27 -21.48 -15.76 -9.11
N GLU A 28 -21.68 -15.25 -10.32
CA GLU A 28 -21.05 -13.99 -10.77
C GLU A 28 -21.85 -12.77 -10.29
N ASP A 29 -23.13 -12.96 -9.97
CA ASP A 29 -23.99 -11.92 -9.44
C ASP A 29 -23.44 -11.45 -8.08
N GLY A 30 -23.24 -10.13 -7.95
CA GLY A 30 -22.58 -9.53 -6.80
C GLY A 30 -21.07 -9.35 -6.96
N VAL A 31 -20.45 -9.79 -8.06
CA VAL A 31 -19.04 -9.50 -8.35
C VAL A 31 -18.92 -8.35 -9.35
N SER A 32 -18.01 -7.40 -9.08
CA SER A 32 -17.71 -6.32 -10.02
C SER A 32 -16.23 -5.93 -10.00
N VAL A 33 -15.69 -5.66 -11.18
CA VAL A 33 -14.34 -5.12 -11.33
C VAL A 33 -14.42 -3.60 -11.26
N THR A 34 -13.63 -3.00 -10.37
CA THR A 34 -13.55 -1.55 -10.19
C THR A 34 -12.11 -1.06 -10.27
N SER A 35 -11.91 0.26 -10.21
CA SER A 35 -10.57 0.84 -10.09
C SER A 35 -9.85 0.48 -8.80
N LYS A 36 -10.56 -0.04 -7.79
CA LYS A 36 -9.99 -0.49 -6.50
C LYS A 36 -9.59 -1.96 -6.50
N GLY A 37 -10.05 -2.74 -7.48
CA GLY A 37 -9.88 -4.19 -7.55
C GLY A 37 -11.20 -4.91 -7.79
N ILE A 38 -11.26 -6.19 -7.41
CA ILE A 38 -12.46 -7.02 -7.56
C ILE A 38 -13.31 -6.87 -6.31
N GLU A 39 -14.49 -6.26 -6.45
CA GLU A 39 -15.46 -6.10 -5.38
C GLU A 39 -16.47 -7.25 -5.39
N PHE A 40 -16.68 -7.85 -4.23
CA PHE A 40 -17.69 -8.86 -3.94
C PHE A 40 -18.72 -8.23 -3.01
N PHE A 41 -19.93 -8.01 -3.51
CA PHE A 41 -21.08 -7.53 -2.76
C PHE A 41 -21.82 -8.72 -2.15
N ALA A 42 -21.73 -8.83 -0.83
CA ALA A 42 -22.42 -9.86 -0.07
C ALA A 42 -23.86 -9.42 0.21
N GLU A 43 -24.83 -10.04 -0.45
CA GLU A 43 -26.23 -9.94 -0.07
C GLU A 43 -26.42 -10.59 1.30
N PHE A 44 -26.90 -9.82 2.27
CA PHE A 44 -27.13 -10.33 3.62
C PHE A 44 -28.55 -10.86 3.74
N GLU A 45 -28.70 -12.17 3.65
CA GLU A 45 -29.88 -12.87 4.16
C GLU A 45 -29.52 -13.69 5.41
N PRO A 46 -30.36 -13.69 6.47
CA PRO A 46 -30.13 -14.50 7.65
C PRO A 46 -29.95 -15.99 7.32
N GLY A 47 -28.75 -16.52 7.56
CA GLY A 47 -28.39 -17.92 7.28
C GLY A 47 -27.57 -18.14 6.02
N LEU A 48 -27.30 -17.09 5.23
CA LEU A 48 -26.32 -17.15 4.15
C LEU A 48 -24.93 -16.76 4.66
N TYR A 49 -23.92 -17.49 4.22
CA TYR A 49 -22.52 -17.31 4.59
C TYR A 49 -21.74 -17.05 3.30
N PRO A 50 -21.42 -15.78 2.99
CA PRO A 50 -20.73 -15.46 1.75
C PRO A 50 -19.32 -16.04 1.78
N MET A 51 -19.00 -16.78 0.74
CA MET A 51 -17.69 -17.32 0.43
C MET A 51 -17.27 -16.79 -0.93
N TYR A 52 -15.97 -16.66 -1.15
CA TYR A 52 -15.46 -15.99 -2.34
C TYR A 52 -14.48 -16.90 -3.05
N ALA A 53 -14.54 -16.90 -4.37
CA ALA A 53 -13.65 -17.69 -5.21
C ALA A 53 -13.02 -16.82 -6.29
N ILE A 54 -11.75 -17.06 -6.58
CA ILE A 54 -11.03 -16.45 -7.69
C ILE A 54 -10.53 -17.57 -8.60
N GLU A 55 -10.90 -17.54 -9.87
CA GLU A 55 -10.45 -18.49 -10.88
C GLU A 55 -9.32 -17.89 -11.71
N LEU A 56 -8.18 -18.56 -11.66
CA LEU A 56 -6.92 -18.16 -12.26
C LEU A 56 -6.60 -18.92 -13.54
N ARG A 57 -7.31 -20.00 -13.90
CA ARG A 57 -6.96 -20.87 -15.03
C ARG A 57 -6.73 -20.11 -16.32
N GLU A 58 -7.80 -19.48 -16.81
CA GLU A 58 -7.78 -18.80 -18.11
C GLU A 58 -6.75 -17.67 -18.08
N TYR A 59 -6.61 -16.98 -16.93
CA TYR A 59 -5.60 -15.95 -16.73
C TYR A 59 -4.17 -16.49 -16.86
N VAL A 60 -3.80 -17.54 -16.12
CA VAL A 60 -2.43 -18.07 -16.14
C VAL A 60 -2.11 -18.71 -17.48
N GLU A 61 -3.06 -19.39 -18.12
CA GLU A 61 -2.93 -19.89 -19.49
C GLU A 61 -2.73 -18.75 -20.50
N HIS A 62 -3.54 -17.68 -20.39
CA HIS A 62 -3.44 -16.49 -21.23
C HIS A 62 -2.08 -15.80 -21.08
N MET A 63 -1.56 -15.74 -19.85
CA MET A 63 -0.25 -15.20 -19.53
C MET A 63 0.90 -16.21 -19.74
N GLY A 64 0.59 -17.43 -20.20
CA GLY A 64 1.57 -18.50 -20.39
C GLY A 64 2.26 -18.98 -19.12
N ILE A 65 1.76 -18.61 -17.94
CA ILE A 65 2.33 -18.97 -16.63
C ILE A 65 1.87 -20.38 -16.27
N ALA A 66 2.80 -21.30 -16.01
CA ALA A 66 2.44 -22.57 -15.39
C ALA A 66 2.35 -22.38 -13.88
N ILE A 67 1.20 -22.72 -13.28
CA ILE A 67 0.98 -22.56 -11.84
C ILE A 67 1.99 -23.36 -11.00
N GLY A 68 2.49 -24.49 -11.52
CA GLY A 68 3.53 -25.30 -10.88
C GLY A 68 4.87 -24.57 -10.73
N ASP A 69 5.11 -23.53 -11.53
CA ASP A 69 6.32 -22.70 -11.47
C ASP A 69 6.18 -21.52 -10.49
N VAL A 70 4.97 -21.31 -9.95
CA VAL A 70 4.69 -20.27 -8.95
C VAL A 70 5.16 -20.77 -7.59
N GLN A 71 6.05 -20.03 -6.94
CA GLN A 71 6.57 -20.33 -5.61
C GLN A 71 5.67 -19.79 -4.50
N GLU A 72 5.13 -18.58 -4.67
CA GLU A 72 4.22 -17.96 -3.71
C GLU A 72 3.12 -17.16 -4.42
N ILE A 73 1.93 -17.11 -3.84
CA ILE A 73 0.85 -16.21 -4.22
C ILE A 73 0.64 -15.21 -3.08
N HIS A 74 0.70 -13.92 -3.37
CA HIS A 74 0.46 -12.87 -2.37
C HIS A 74 -0.89 -12.21 -2.65
N LEU A 75 -1.74 -12.09 -1.63
CA LEU A 75 -3.06 -11.48 -1.72
C LEU A 75 -3.20 -10.35 -0.71
N VAL A 76 -3.95 -9.32 -1.09
CA VAL A 76 -4.41 -8.26 -0.18
C VAL A 76 -5.88 -8.05 -0.47
N ALA A 77 -6.72 -8.10 0.57
CA ALA A 77 -8.14 -7.78 0.45
C ALA A 77 -8.63 -6.97 1.65
N ALA A 78 -9.67 -6.17 1.45
CA ALA A 78 -10.29 -5.35 2.48
C ALA A 78 -11.79 -5.67 2.56
N ALA A 79 -12.31 -5.82 3.77
CA ALA A 79 -13.72 -6.08 3.99
C ALA A 79 -14.38 -4.91 4.73
N TYR A 80 -15.62 -4.63 4.37
CA TYR A 80 -16.38 -3.45 4.82
C TYR A 80 -17.76 -3.85 5.32
N ASP A 81 -18.22 -3.14 6.34
CA ASP A 81 -19.57 -3.27 6.88
C ASP A 81 -20.62 -2.46 6.09
N GLU A 82 -21.87 -2.49 6.54
CA GLU A 82 -22.99 -1.77 5.93
C GLU A 82 -22.87 -0.25 5.92
N ASN A 83 -21.98 0.30 6.74
CA ASN A 83 -21.69 1.73 6.80
C ASN A 83 -20.41 2.08 6.02
N GLU A 84 -19.93 1.16 5.17
CA GLU A 84 -18.65 1.25 4.46
C GLU A 84 -17.44 1.43 5.37
N LYS A 85 -17.56 1.03 6.65
CA LYS A 85 -16.43 1.05 7.56
C LYS A 85 -15.65 -0.24 7.37
N GLU A 86 -14.34 -0.09 7.17
CA GLU A 86 -13.44 -1.23 7.08
C GLU A 86 -13.46 -2.04 8.38
N ILE A 87 -13.56 -3.35 8.23
CA ILE A 87 -13.51 -4.31 9.33
C ILE A 87 -12.08 -4.83 9.42
N ASP A 88 -11.48 -4.67 10.60
CA ASP A 88 -10.15 -5.18 10.89
C ASP A 88 -10.24 -6.64 11.33
N PHE A 89 -9.84 -7.54 10.44
CA PHE A 89 -9.81 -8.98 10.69
C PHE A 89 -8.42 -9.49 11.13
N SER A 90 -7.50 -8.60 11.53
CA SER A 90 -6.14 -8.96 11.97
C SER A 90 -6.06 -9.98 13.13
N ILE A 91 -7.19 -10.25 13.78
CA ILE A 91 -7.33 -11.19 14.90
C ILE A 91 -8.24 -12.39 14.60
N GLU A 92 -8.81 -12.51 13.39
CA GLU A 92 -9.84 -13.51 13.06
C GLU A 92 -9.34 -14.68 12.21
N TYR A 93 -10.04 -15.82 12.32
CA TYR A 93 -9.76 -17.04 11.56
C TYR A 93 -10.40 -16.98 10.17
N GLU A 94 -9.60 -16.62 9.18
CA GLU A 94 -9.96 -16.66 7.77
C GLU A 94 -9.27 -17.83 7.07
N LYS A 95 -10.00 -18.50 6.18
CA LYS A 95 -9.48 -19.60 5.39
C LYS A 95 -9.27 -19.13 3.96
N CYS A 96 -8.01 -19.06 3.54
CA CYS A 96 -7.61 -18.78 2.16
C CYS A 96 -6.77 -19.95 1.64
N ALA A 97 -7.20 -20.59 0.55
CA ALA A 97 -6.52 -21.77 0.03
C ALA A 97 -6.49 -21.80 -1.50
N LEU A 98 -5.36 -22.26 -2.06
CA LEU A 98 -5.26 -22.66 -3.46
C LEU A 98 -5.94 -24.02 -3.64
N VAL A 99 -6.81 -24.14 -4.63
CA VAL A 99 -7.63 -25.33 -4.91
C VAL A 99 -7.61 -25.71 -6.38
N SER A 100 -7.88 -26.99 -6.66
CA SER A 100 -8.16 -27.49 -8.01
C SER A 100 -9.51 -27.03 -8.53
N GLU A 101 -9.75 -27.18 -9.84
CA GLU A 101 -11.01 -26.79 -10.48
C GLU A 101 -12.23 -27.42 -9.83
N ASP A 102 -12.17 -28.74 -9.62
CA ASP A 102 -13.26 -29.51 -9.03
C ASP A 102 -13.61 -29.04 -7.60
N GLU A 103 -12.73 -28.25 -6.98
CA GLU A 103 -12.80 -27.79 -5.60
C GLU A 103 -12.97 -26.27 -5.49
N LEU A 104 -12.98 -25.57 -6.62
CA LEU A 104 -13.23 -24.13 -6.69
C LEU A 104 -14.72 -23.88 -6.48
N ASN A 105 -15.07 -23.53 -5.25
CA ASN A 105 -16.45 -23.29 -4.86
C ASN A 105 -16.57 -22.24 -3.74
N GLY A 106 -15.47 -21.57 -3.36
CA GLY A 106 -15.42 -20.65 -2.22
C GLY A 106 -15.45 -21.32 -0.85
N TYR A 107 -15.88 -22.58 -0.75
CA TYR A 107 -15.95 -23.36 0.48
C TYR A 107 -14.60 -24.05 0.77
N SER A 108 -14.18 -24.05 2.04
CA SER A 108 -13.00 -24.81 2.48
C SER A 108 -13.43 -25.83 3.54
N ASN A 109 -13.60 -27.09 3.13
CA ASN A 109 -14.07 -28.21 3.97
C ASN A 109 -13.09 -28.64 5.09
N SER A 110 -11.96 -27.97 5.25
CA SER A 110 -10.98 -28.31 6.28
C SER A 110 -11.34 -27.72 7.64
N ASP A 111 -12.30 -28.34 8.34
CA ASP A 111 -12.23 -28.39 9.81
C ASP A 111 -11.14 -29.39 10.29
N ILE A 112 -10.29 -29.84 9.37
CA ILE A 112 -9.31 -30.90 9.54
C ILE A 112 -7.92 -30.33 9.17
N LEU A 113 -7.13 -29.99 10.21
CA LEU A 113 -5.65 -29.82 10.26
C LEU A 113 -5.03 -28.42 10.02
N PRO A 114 -3.76 -28.26 10.43
CA PRO A 114 -3.29 -27.55 11.63
C PRO A 114 -3.41 -26.02 11.54
N THR A 115 -3.45 -25.37 12.70
CA THR A 115 -3.53 -23.92 12.97
C THR A 115 -2.46 -23.04 12.29
N THR A 116 -1.62 -23.59 11.42
CA THR A 116 -0.52 -22.91 10.71
C THR A 116 -0.86 -22.54 9.26
N ASN A 117 -1.98 -23.05 8.73
CA ASN A 117 -2.31 -22.95 7.29
C ASN A 117 -3.39 -21.91 6.98
N TYR A 118 -3.83 -21.19 8.01
CA TYR A 118 -4.75 -20.06 7.90
C TYR A 118 -3.96 -18.78 7.88
N LYS A 119 -4.28 -17.90 6.93
CA LYS A 119 -3.63 -16.60 6.80
C LYS A 119 -4.69 -15.52 6.85
N VAL A 120 -4.41 -14.53 7.69
CA VAL A 120 -5.18 -13.30 7.79
C VAL A 120 -5.16 -12.61 6.42
N ILE A 121 -6.33 -12.28 5.92
CA ILE A 121 -6.56 -11.35 4.84
C ILE A 121 -6.99 -10.04 5.49
N GLY A 122 -6.27 -8.97 5.15
CA GLY A 122 -6.60 -7.64 5.61
C GLY A 122 -5.97 -6.62 4.70
N SER A 123 -6.52 -5.41 4.68
CA SER A 123 -6.00 -4.32 3.86
C SER A 123 -4.55 -3.96 4.20
N LYS A 124 -4.14 -4.28 5.44
CA LYS A 124 -2.81 -4.03 6.02
C LYS A 124 -1.92 -5.27 6.09
N GLU A 125 -2.42 -6.43 5.69
CA GLU A 125 -1.72 -7.71 5.80
C GLU A 125 -1.56 -8.34 4.41
N ILE A 126 -0.34 -8.78 4.08
CA ILE A 126 -0.10 -9.54 2.86
C ILE A 126 -0.28 -11.03 3.17
N THR A 127 -1.37 -11.60 2.69
CA THR A 127 -1.65 -13.03 2.77
C THR A 127 -0.73 -13.77 1.78
N LYS A 128 0.25 -14.52 2.28
CA LYS A 128 1.24 -15.24 1.44
C LYS A 128 0.97 -16.73 1.34
N ILE A 129 0.45 -17.26 0.25
CA ILE A 129 0.31 -18.70 0.05
C ILE A 129 1.62 -19.21 -0.54
N LYS A 130 2.43 -19.93 0.25
CA LYS A 130 3.72 -20.47 -0.22
C LYS A 130 3.53 -21.83 -0.85
N LEU A 131 3.58 -21.93 -2.16
CA LEU A 131 3.36 -23.19 -2.87
C LEU A 131 4.49 -24.21 -2.66
N THR A 132 5.70 -23.74 -2.37
CA THR A 132 6.85 -24.62 -2.05
C THR A 132 6.72 -25.32 -0.69
N ASP A 133 5.98 -24.73 0.24
CA ASP A 133 5.72 -25.29 1.57
C ASP A 133 4.37 -26.01 1.61
N TYR A 134 3.54 -25.83 0.57
CA TYR A 134 2.11 -26.15 0.58
C TYR A 134 1.54 -26.36 -0.83
N ASN A 135 1.10 -27.57 -1.12
CA ASN A 135 0.61 -27.94 -2.45
C ASN A 135 -0.88 -27.61 -2.73
N GLY A 136 -1.58 -26.74 -1.98
CA GLY A 136 -3.05 -26.60 -2.13
C GLY A 136 -3.84 -27.74 -1.44
N TYR A 137 -5.18 -27.73 -1.47
CA TYR A 137 -6.02 -28.78 -0.85
C TYR A 137 -7.18 -29.26 -1.73
N LYS A 138 -7.60 -30.51 -1.52
CA LYS A 138 -8.90 -31.09 -1.95
C LYS A 138 -10.01 -30.86 -0.91
N ALA A 139 -11.26 -31.15 -1.26
CA ALA A 139 -12.40 -31.08 -0.32
C ALA A 139 -12.23 -31.95 0.94
N ASP A 140 -11.41 -32.98 0.92
CA ASP A 140 -11.14 -33.85 2.06
C ASP A 140 -9.97 -33.37 2.95
N GLY A 141 -9.38 -32.21 2.66
CA GLY A 141 -8.25 -31.65 3.38
C GLY A 141 -6.89 -32.30 3.05
N VAL A 142 -6.83 -33.15 2.03
CA VAL A 142 -5.58 -33.74 1.53
C VAL A 142 -4.87 -32.74 0.63
N SER A 143 -3.54 -32.60 0.81
CA SER A 143 -2.73 -31.75 -0.06
C SER A 143 -2.82 -32.19 -1.52
N LEU A 144 -2.82 -31.26 -2.48
CA LEU A 144 -2.74 -31.67 -3.89
C LEU A 144 -1.40 -32.39 -4.14
N SER A 145 -1.42 -33.42 -4.96
CA SER A 145 -0.17 -33.99 -5.48
C SER A 145 0.50 -33.02 -6.46
N ASP A 146 1.78 -33.20 -6.77
CA ASP A 146 2.50 -32.38 -7.76
C ASP A 146 1.80 -32.34 -9.13
N HIS A 147 1.11 -33.43 -9.50
CA HIS A 147 0.31 -33.49 -10.71
C HIS A 147 -0.98 -32.65 -10.61
N GLU A 148 -1.63 -32.64 -9.45
CA GLU A 148 -2.88 -31.91 -9.22
C GLU A 148 -2.65 -30.42 -8.94
N LEU A 149 -1.45 -30.07 -8.45
CA LEU A 149 -0.96 -28.69 -8.40
C LEU A 149 -0.92 -28.06 -9.79
N HIS A 150 -0.53 -28.82 -10.81
CA HIS A 150 -0.57 -28.36 -12.20
C HIS A 150 -1.99 -28.01 -12.68
N ASP A 151 -3.00 -28.66 -12.10
CA ASP A 151 -4.42 -28.44 -12.38
C ASP A 151 -5.07 -27.48 -11.35
N ALA A 152 -4.29 -26.96 -10.40
CA ALA A 152 -4.73 -26.00 -9.39
C ALA A 152 -4.98 -24.64 -10.05
N VAL A 153 -6.20 -24.14 -9.94
CA VAL A 153 -6.69 -23.08 -10.82
C VAL A 153 -7.48 -22.01 -10.12
N GLY A 154 -7.58 -22.02 -8.79
CA GLY A 154 -8.27 -20.95 -8.11
C GLY A 154 -8.03 -20.89 -6.62
N ILE A 155 -8.59 -19.84 -6.02
CA ILE A 155 -8.40 -19.50 -4.62
C ILE A 155 -9.78 -19.41 -3.97
N ASN A 156 -9.99 -20.21 -2.93
CA ASN A 156 -11.18 -20.09 -2.06
C ASN A 156 -10.83 -19.19 -0.88
N ILE A 157 -11.74 -18.27 -0.55
CA ILE A 157 -11.69 -17.38 0.60
C ILE A 157 -12.98 -17.55 1.41
N GLN A 158 -12.83 -17.93 2.68
CA GLN A 158 -13.94 -18.18 3.59
C GLN A 158 -13.68 -17.55 4.97
N PHE A 159 -14.67 -16.83 5.48
CA PHE A 159 -14.65 -16.25 6.84
C PHE A 159 -15.33 -17.22 7.81
N THR A 160 -14.65 -17.60 8.90
CA THR A 160 -15.16 -18.68 9.79
C THR A 160 -15.56 -18.22 11.19
N ASN A 161 -15.32 -16.96 11.55
CA ASN A 161 -15.77 -16.39 12.83
C ASN A 161 -17.03 -15.55 12.66
N GLY A 162 -17.87 -15.48 13.72
CA GLY A 162 -19.23 -14.93 13.71
C GLY A 162 -19.41 -13.48 13.22
N GLU A 163 -18.32 -12.76 12.96
CA GLU A 163 -18.33 -11.43 12.36
C GLU A 163 -18.52 -11.43 10.83
N PHE A 164 -18.50 -12.58 10.13
CA PHE A 164 -18.87 -12.62 8.69
C PHE A 164 -20.23 -11.98 8.42
N SER A 165 -21.14 -12.02 9.41
CA SER A 165 -22.46 -11.38 9.35
C SER A 165 -22.43 -9.86 9.22
N ARG A 166 -21.28 -9.23 9.53
CA ARG A 166 -21.04 -7.80 9.39
C ARG A 166 -20.52 -7.45 7.99
N ILE A 167 -19.95 -8.40 7.25
CA ILE A 167 -19.40 -8.15 5.92
C ILE A 167 -20.54 -7.83 4.96
N ARG A 168 -20.40 -6.72 4.24
CA ARG A 168 -21.28 -6.33 3.13
C ARG A 168 -20.53 -6.24 1.81
N LYS A 169 -19.24 -5.97 1.89
CA LYS A 169 -18.37 -5.84 0.72
C LYS A 169 -16.99 -6.38 1.07
N LEU A 170 -16.47 -7.28 0.24
CA LEU A 170 -15.06 -7.66 0.21
C LEU A 170 -14.45 -7.08 -1.07
N ILE A 171 -13.23 -6.55 -0.98
CA ILE A 171 -12.50 -6.06 -2.15
C ILE A 171 -11.16 -6.75 -2.19
N LEU A 172 -10.89 -7.55 -3.22
CA LEU A 172 -9.54 -8.00 -3.53
C LEU A 172 -8.79 -6.82 -4.14
N LEU A 173 -7.83 -6.27 -3.38
CA LEU A 173 -7.07 -5.09 -3.73
C LEU A 173 -5.85 -5.43 -4.60
N LYS A 174 -5.24 -6.60 -4.35
CA LYS A 174 -3.99 -6.98 -5.01
C LYS A 174 -3.80 -8.49 -5.04
N MET A 175 -3.23 -8.97 -6.14
CA MET A 175 -2.67 -10.33 -6.25
C MET A 175 -1.30 -10.30 -6.94
N GLU A 176 -0.32 -11.01 -6.39
CA GLU A 176 1.00 -11.23 -7.02
C GLU A 176 1.33 -12.73 -7.10
N LEU A 177 1.93 -13.16 -8.21
CA LEU A 177 2.50 -14.50 -8.38
C LEU A 177 4.03 -14.38 -8.36
N LEU A 178 4.69 -15.13 -7.49
CA LEU A 178 6.16 -15.15 -7.39
C LEU A 178 6.69 -16.35 -8.16
N LEU A 179 7.48 -16.10 -9.20
CA LEU A 179 8.06 -17.11 -10.10
C LEU A 179 9.57 -17.23 -9.89
N SER A 180 10.12 -18.43 -10.13
CA SER A 180 11.57 -18.60 -10.22
C SER A 180 12.12 -17.92 -11.50
N GLU A 181 13.38 -17.46 -11.48
CA GLU A 181 13.98 -16.79 -12.64
C GLU A 181 14.12 -17.68 -13.89
N ASP A 182 14.20 -19.00 -13.71
CA ASP A 182 14.46 -19.96 -14.78
C ASP A 182 13.19 -20.40 -15.54
N GLU A 183 12.02 -20.21 -14.92
CA GLU A 183 10.73 -20.77 -15.36
C GLU A 183 9.83 -19.77 -16.13
N TRP A 184 10.39 -18.63 -16.58
CA TRP A 184 9.64 -17.71 -17.44
C TRP A 184 9.38 -18.28 -18.84
N PRO A 185 8.13 -18.21 -19.37
CA PRO A 185 7.79 -18.74 -20.70
C PRO A 185 8.60 -18.08 -21.83
N GLU A 186 9.00 -18.85 -22.85
CA GLU A 186 9.89 -18.39 -23.93
C GLU A 186 9.37 -17.17 -24.71
N HIS A 187 8.06 -17.09 -24.94
CA HIS A 187 7.44 -15.95 -25.64
C HIS A 187 7.47 -14.65 -24.82
N PHE A 188 7.70 -14.75 -23.51
CA PHE A 188 8.02 -13.61 -22.66
C PHE A 188 9.51 -13.30 -22.66
N ARG A 189 10.42 -14.27 -22.86
CA ARG A 189 11.86 -13.98 -22.97
C ARG A 189 12.15 -12.95 -24.07
N GLU A 190 11.48 -13.01 -25.23
CA GLU A 190 11.67 -12.06 -26.34
C GLU A 190 10.99 -10.70 -26.15
N LYS A 191 9.80 -10.63 -25.52
CA LYS A 191 9.22 -9.34 -25.08
C LYS A 191 10.06 -8.67 -23.99
N THR A 192 10.78 -9.47 -23.19
CA THR A 192 11.67 -9.03 -22.10
C THR A 192 13.08 -8.63 -22.58
N VAL A 193 13.46 -8.89 -23.85
CA VAL A 193 14.69 -8.31 -24.43
C VAL A 193 14.54 -6.81 -24.68
N ARG A 194 13.31 -6.28 -24.75
CA ARG A 194 13.05 -4.89 -24.34
C ARG A 194 12.87 -4.89 -22.83
N GLN A 195 14.01 -4.89 -22.15
CA GLN A 195 14.18 -4.61 -20.73
C GLN A 195 13.02 -3.77 -20.13
N GLU A 196 12.17 -4.39 -19.32
CA GLU A 196 12.13 -3.95 -17.92
C GLU A 196 13.24 -4.73 -17.20
N THR A 197 14.48 -4.27 -17.40
CA THR A 197 15.28 -3.97 -16.22
C THR A 197 14.31 -3.29 -15.26
N VAL A 198 14.24 -3.69 -13.99
CA VAL A 198 13.86 -2.72 -12.95
C VAL A 198 14.60 -1.46 -13.35
N ALA A 199 13.89 -0.47 -13.90
CA ALA A 199 14.54 0.76 -14.26
C ALA A 199 15.22 1.15 -12.96
N GLU A 200 16.55 1.35 -12.96
CA GLU A 200 17.19 1.86 -11.74
C GLU A 200 16.29 2.99 -11.28
N PRO A 201 15.75 2.93 -10.03
CA PRO A 201 14.68 3.82 -9.61
C PRO A 201 15.09 5.20 -10.02
N LYS A 202 14.31 5.81 -10.93
CA LYS A 202 14.65 7.09 -11.48
C LYS A 202 14.72 8.04 -10.29
N VAL A 203 15.85 8.71 -10.20
CA VAL A 203 16.11 9.65 -9.11
C VAL A 203 15.76 11.04 -9.62
N LEU A 204 14.82 11.70 -8.95
CA LEU A 204 14.61 13.12 -9.07
C LEU A 204 15.03 13.79 -7.77
N VAL A 205 16.15 14.52 -7.79
CA VAL A 205 16.45 15.48 -6.72
C VAL A 205 15.69 16.76 -7.05
N ALA A 206 14.82 17.18 -6.13
CA ALA A 206 13.97 18.33 -6.31
C ALA A 206 14.80 19.62 -6.27
N ASP A 207 14.47 20.53 -7.18
CA ASP A 207 14.95 21.91 -7.11
C ASP A 207 14.04 22.67 -6.14
N LEU A 208 14.50 22.92 -4.92
CA LEU A 208 13.68 23.54 -3.87
C LEU A 208 13.31 24.99 -4.18
N GLU A 209 14.03 25.64 -5.12
CA GLU A 209 13.69 26.97 -5.62
C GLU A 209 12.53 26.96 -6.63
N ASP A 210 12.16 25.78 -7.15
CA ASP A 210 11.05 25.67 -8.11
C ASP A 210 9.75 26.17 -7.46
N LYS A 211 9.08 27.10 -8.13
CA LYS A 211 7.82 27.72 -7.70
C LYS A 211 6.67 26.73 -7.53
N ASP A 212 6.78 25.54 -8.13
CA ASP A 212 5.77 24.49 -8.05
C ASP A 212 5.95 23.57 -6.82
N ILE A 213 6.97 23.84 -5.99
CA ILE A 213 7.10 23.33 -4.61
C ILE A 213 6.76 24.48 -3.68
N ILE A 214 5.68 24.39 -2.90
CA ILE A 214 5.21 25.52 -2.09
C ILE A 214 5.36 25.16 -0.62
N GLY A 215 6.07 26.00 0.13
CA GLY A 215 6.15 25.91 1.58
C GLY A 215 5.14 26.83 2.23
N TYR A 216 4.60 26.40 3.36
CA TYR A 216 3.71 27.17 4.20
C TYR A 216 4.10 27.03 5.66
N MET A 217 3.82 28.06 6.43
CA MET A 217 3.81 28.00 7.88
C MET A 217 2.38 28.04 8.41
N ASN A 218 2.07 27.23 9.41
CA ASN A 218 0.85 27.35 10.19
C ASN A 218 1.14 28.04 11.52
N LEU A 219 0.53 29.21 11.72
CA LEU A 219 0.69 30.03 12.92
C LEU A 219 -0.42 29.78 13.95
N GLY A 220 -1.16 28.67 13.82
CA GLY A 220 -2.33 28.34 14.63
C GLY A 220 -3.65 28.93 14.12
N SER A 221 -3.61 29.78 13.09
CA SER A 221 -4.79 30.39 12.45
C SER A 221 -4.98 30.01 10.98
N GLY A 222 -4.11 29.15 10.44
CA GLY A 222 -4.11 28.74 9.04
C GLY A 222 -2.72 28.79 8.41
N LEU A 223 -2.63 28.31 7.17
CA LEU A 223 -1.40 28.31 6.36
C LEU A 223 -1.11 29.69 5.78
N VAL A 224 0.14 30.13 5.88
CA VAL A 224 0.66 31.35 5.25
C VAL A 224 2.00 31.09 4.56
N GLU A 225 2.23 31.73 3.42
CA GLU A 225 3.49 31.63 2.65
C GLU A 225 4.54 32.66 3.08
N SER A 226 4.16 33.70 3.81
CA SER A 226 5.00 34.89 4.05
C SER A 226 6.31 34.61 4.80
N GLY A 227 6.37 33.52 5.58
CA GLY A 227 7.57 33.11 6.32
C GLY A 227 8.48 32.15 5.54
N VAL A 228 8.30 32.00 4.22
CA VAL A 228 9.04 31.03 3.41
C VAL A 228 9.98 31.71 2.44
N ASN A 229 11.28 31.54 2.67
CA ASN A 229 12.36 32.04 1.81
C ASN A 229 13.00 30.87 1.06
N LYS A 230 13.38 31.07 -0.19
CA LYS A 230 14.07 30.07 -1.00
C LYS A 230 15.38 30.65 -1.49
N LEU A 231 16.49 30.03 -1.12
CA LEU A 231 17.83 30.53 -1.43
C LEU A 231 18.86 29.40 -1.39
N ASP A 232 19.79 29.40 -2.34
CA ASP A 232 20.92 28.47 -2.44
C ASP A 232 20.48 26.99 -2.39
N GLY A 233 19.34 26.69 -3.04
CA GLY A 233 18.77 25.35 -3.06
C GLY A 233 18.14 24.88 -1.75
N LEU A 234 17.88 25.80 -0.81
CA LEU A 234 17.18 25.55 0.45
C LEU A 234 15.80 26.20 0.45
N MET A 235 14.86 25.60 1.18
CA MET A 235 13.60 26.25 1.57
C MET A 235 13.62 26.52 3.07
N LEU A 236 13.66 27.79 3.43
CA LEU A 236 13.78 28.30 4.79
C LEU A 236 12.41 28.76 5.29
N PHE A 237 12.05 28.32 6.49
CA PHE A 237 10.83 28.68 7.19
C PHE A 237 11.24 29.49 8.42
N GLU A 238 10.95 30.79 8.41
CA GLU A 238 11.33 31.71 9.49
C GLU A 238 10.16 31.96 10.43
N ASN A 239 10.36 31.67 11.72
CA ASN A 239 9.42 32.05 12.75
C ASN A 239 9.55 33.55 13.05
N GLU A 240 8.72 34.38 12.41
CA GLU A 240 8.70 35.83 12.61
C GLU A 240 8.11 36.28 13.96
N TYR A 241 7.51 35.37 14.73
CA TYR A 241 6.85 35.70 16.00
C TYR A 241 7.78 35.50 17.19
N ASP A 242 7.88 36.53 18.04
CA ASP A 242 8.71 36.54 19.27
C ASP A 242 8.11 35.70 20.42
N GLU A 243 6.89 35.20 20.27
CA GLU A 243 6.21 34.34 21.25
C GLU A 243 6.30 32.85 20.83
N GLU A 244 6.00 31.93 21.76
CA GLU A 244 6.07 30.46 21.61
C GLU A 244 5.06 29.87 20.58
N VAL A 245 4.92 30.50 19.41
CA VAL A 245 4.10 30.03 18.31
C VAL A 245 4.76 28.77 17.76
N SER A 246 3.95 27.73 17.63
CA SER A 246 4.41 26.41 17.18
C SER A 246 4.91 26.51 15.75
N CYS A 247 6.16 26.13 15.48
CA CYS A 247 6.66 26.00 14.13
C CYS A 247 6.03 24.75 13.49
N MET A 248 4.97 24.99 12.72
CA MET A 248 4.21 23.98 11.99
C MET A 248 4.34 24.32 10.52
N ILE A 249 4.86 23.39 9.74
CA ILE A 249 5.24 23.63 8.35
C ILE A 249 4.50 22.66 7.46
N ALA A 250 3.96 23.16 6.37
CA ALA A 250 3.38 22.37 5.30
C ALA A 250 4.22 22.56 4.02
N ILE A 251 4.49 21.48 3.29
CA ILE A 251 5.24 21.53 2.03
C ILE A 251 4.44 20.78 0.96
N ASP A 252 3.91 21.50 -0.02
CA ASP A 252 3.20 20.94 -1.17
C ASP A 252 4.17 20.79 -2.34
N PHE A 253 4.28 19.59 -2.90
CA PHE A 253 5.07 19.32 -4.11
C PHE A 253 4.26 18.65 -5.22
N SER A 254 2.93 18.69 -5.12
CA SER A 254 2.00 18.05 -6.06
C SER A 254 2.20 18.57 -7.48
N ARG A 255 2.20 19.91 -7.63
CA ARG A 255 2.37 20.57 -8.92
C ARG A 255 3.76 20.31 -9.51
N TYR A 256 4.76 20.20 -8.65
CA TYR A 256 6.12 19.88 -9.07
C TYR A 256 6.21 18.48 -9.69
N LEU A 257 5.65 17.46 -9.04
CA LEU A 257 5.61 16.10 -9.61
C LEU A 257 4.84 16.05 -10.93
N LEU A 258 3.67 16.70 -11.00
CA LEU A 258 2.88 16.82 -12.24
C LEU A 258 3.67 17.48 -13.37
N LYS A 259 4.37 18.59 -13.10
CA LYS A 259 5.24 19.27 -14.07
C LYS A 259 6.39 18.40 -14.55
N LYS A 260 6.88 17.49 -13.72
CA LYS A 260 7.91 16.51 -14.07
C LYS A 260 7.35 15.26 -14.75
N GLY A 261 6.03 15.16 -14.90
CA GLY A 261 5.35 14.00 -15.49
C GLY A 261 5.43 12.75 -14.61
N ILE A 262 5.63 12.93 -13.30
CA ILE A 262 5.73 11.83 -12.32
C ILE A 262 4.40 11.76 -11.59
N ARG A 263 3.74 10.60 -11.64
CA ARG A 263 2.54 10.35 -10.85
C ARG A 263 2.98 9.86 -9.47
N ILE A 264 2.23 10.21 -8.44
CA ILE A 264 2.60 9.84 -7.07
C ILE A 264 2.61 8.31 -6.87
N GLN A 265 1.78 7.58 -7.62
CA GLN A 265 1.73 6.11 -7.64
C GLN A 265 3.00 5.48 -8.23
N ASP A 266 3.76 6.24 -9.02
CA ASP A 266 5.03 5.78 -9.58
C ASP A 266 6.20 6.02 -8.59
N VAL A 267 5.99 6.85 -7.54
CA VAL A 267 6.99 7.15 -6.51
C VAL A 267 7.06 6.00 -5.51
N THR A 268 8.22 5.36 -5.42
CA THR A 268 8.47 4.24 -4.51
C THR A 268 8.98 4.69 -3.16
N SER A 269 9.68 5.82 -3.09
CA SER A 269 10.09 6.44 -1.84
C SER A 269 10.46 7.90 -2.05
N PHE A 270 10.49 8.65 -0.96
CA PHE A 270 11.12 9.95 -0.95
C PHE A 270 12.05 10.12 0.25
N GLU A 271 13.13 10.84 0.01
CA GLU A 271 14.16 11.15 0.97
C GLU A 271 14.11 12.65 1.27
N ILE A 272 14.02 12.98 2.55
CA ILE A 272 14.01 14.35 3.03
C ILE A 272 15.07 14.57 4.10
N GLN A 273 15.64 15.76 4.09
CA GLN A 273 16.58 16.22 5.11
C GLN A 273 16.21 17.64 5.51
N PHE A 274 16.10 17.87 6.82
CA PHE A 274 15.83 19.17 7.40
C PHE A 274 16.97 19.63 8.30
N GLY A 275 17.15 20.94 8.41
CA GLY A 275 17.89 21.59 9.49
C GLY A 275 16.93 22.38 10.37
N VAL A 276 17.26 22.52 11.65
CA VAL A 276 16.54 23.41 12.56
C VAL A 276 17.57 24.30 13.24
N TYR A 277 17.32 25.59 13.35
CA TYR A 277 18.32 26.57 13.78
C TYR A 277 17.71 27.57 14.76
N ASP A 278 18.53 28.05 15.67
CA ASP A 278 18.19 29.16 16.55
C ASP A 278 18.36 30.54 15.85
N ALA A 279 18.06 31.61 16.58
CA ALA A 279 18.16 32.97 16.06
C ALA A 279 19.59 33.41 15.71
N SER A 280 20.61 32.73 16.24
CA SER A 280 22.01 32.96 15.90
C SER A 280 22.45 32.25 14.61
N GLY A 281 21.57 31.41 14.05
CA GLY A 281 21.89 30.52 12.92
C GLY A 281 22.65 29.26 13.36
N THR A 282 22.70 28.97 14.66
CA THR A 282 23.29 27.73 15.16
C THR A 282 22.30 26.60 14.96
N GLU A 283 22.76 25.51 14.35
CA GLU A 283 21.96 24.32 14.15
C GLU A 283 21.62 23.65 15.49
N LEU A 284 20.34 23.40 15.70
CA LEU A 284 19.79 22.71 16.85
C LEU A 284 19.67 21.22 16.52
N ASP A 285 20.16 20.39 17.43
CA ASP A 285 20.10 18.94 17.36
C ASP A 285 19.36 18.45 18.59
N PHE A 286 18.06 18.20 18.44
CA PHE A 286 17.21 17.79 19.55
C PHE A 286 17.21 16.27 19.66
N GLU A 287 17.60 15.77 20.82
CA GLU A 287 17.56 14.34 21.15
C GLU A 287 16.11 13.88 21.40
N GLY A 288 15.59 12.84 20.74
CA GLY A 288 14.26 12.25 21.02
C GLY A 288 13.14 12.61 20.03
N ASP A 289 11.88 12.60 20.51
CA ASP A 289 10.65 12.66 19.67
C ASP A 289 10.15 14.08 19.36
N TYR A 290 11.00 15.10 19.48
CA TYR A 290 10.59 16.51 19.49
C TYR A 290 10.22 17.10 18.13
N GLN A 291 10.43 16.35 17.04
CA GLN A 291 10.10 16.78 15.69
C GLN A 291 9.44 15.62 14.95
N LYS A 292 8.29 15.89 14.35
CA LYS A 292 7.53 14.90 13.59
C LYS A 292 7.32 15.39 12.18
N CYS A 293 7.51 14.50 11.22
CA CYS A 293 7.15 14.73 9.82
C CYS A 293 6.16 13.65 9.38
N ALA A 294 5.09 14.06 8.72
CA ALA A 294 4.08 13.18 8.14
C ALA A 294 3.90 13.50 6.65
N PHE A 295 3.86 12.44 5.83
CA PHE A 295 3.40 12.52 4.46
C PHE A 295 1.88 12.49 4.42
N VAL A 296 1.25 13.45 3.75
CA VAL A 296 -0.19 13.65 3.79
C VAL A 296 -0.76 14.04 2.42
N SER A 297 -2.07 13.89 2.27
CA SER A 297 -2.83 14.44 1.14
C SER A 297 -2.94 15.96 1.21
N ALA A 298 -3.29 16.58 0.09
CA ALA A 298 -3.51 18.03 0.00
C ALA A 298 -4.58 18.53 0.99
N GLU A 299 -5.66 17.77 1.22
CA GLU A 299 -6.71 18.13 2.18
C GLU A 299 -6.24 18.13 3.65
N ALA A 300 -5.23 17.32 3.98
CA ALA A 300 -4.64 17.25 5.31
C ALA A 300 -3.36 18.09 5.45
N LEU A 301 -2.93 18.75 4.37
CA LEU A 301 -1.76 19.62 4.39
C LEU A 301 -2.10 20.89 5.16
N ASN A 302 -1.67 20.94 6.42
CA ASN A 302 -2.00 22.00 7.35
C ASN A 302 -0.88 22.27 8.38
N GLY A 303 0.27 21.61 8.27
CA GLY A 303 1.38 21.75 9.20
C GLY A 303 1.25 20.96 10.51
N TYR A 304 0.10 20.34 10.79
CA TYR A 304 -0.06 19.42 11.91
C TYR A 304 0.22 17.99 11.44
N SER A 305 1.15 17.31 12.10
CA SER A 305 1.45 15.89 11.84
C SER A 305 0.45 14.92 12.49
N ASP A 306 -0.58 15.45 13.15
CA ASP A 306 -1.58 14.69 13.93
C ASP A 306 -2.82 14.29 13.10
N SER A 307 -2.81 14.50 11.78
CA SER A 307 -3.98 14.27 10.92
C SER A 307 -4.33 12.78 10.77
N ASP A 308 -5.58 12.43 11.06
CA ASP A 308 -6.22 11.11 11.11
C ASP A 308 -6.23 10.28 9.79
N ILE A 309 -5.49 10.67 8.74
CA ILE A 309 -5.56 9.96 7.45
C ILE A 309 -4.69 8.70 7.43
N LEU A 310 -3.68 8.59 8.30
CA LEU A 310 -2.79 7.42 8.39
C LEU A 310 -2.46 7.10 9.86
N ASP A 311 -3.43 6.50 10.55
CA ASP A 311 -3.38 6.22 11.99
C ASP A 311 -2.20 5.29 12.38
N LYS A 312 -1.38 5.74 13.34
CA LYS A 312 -0.40 5.03 14.20
C LYS A 312 0.97 4.53 13.67
N GLY A 313 1.34 4.72 12.40
CA GLY A 313 2.63 4.20 11.88
C GLY A 313 3.59 5.16 11.17
N ASN A 314 3.12 6.32 10.70
CA ASN A 314 3.79 7.03 9.59
C ASN A 314 4.48 8.35 9.92
N TYR A 315 4.45 8.82 11.17
CA TYR A 315 5.29 9.97 11.51
C TYR A 315 6.74 9.51 11.66
N LYS A 316 7.65 10.20 10.96
CA LYS A 316 9.08 9.99 11.13
C LYS A 316 9.65 11.11 11.99
N LEU A 317 10.52 10.72 12.91
CA LEU A 317 11.32 11.67 13.65
C LEU A 317 12.36 12.27 12.73
N ILE A 318 12.35 13.59 12.62
CA ILE A 318 13.32 14.34 11.83
C ILE A 318 14.32 15.05 12.74
N GLY A 319 15.38 15.59 12.15
CA GLY A 319 16.44 16.31 12.84
C GLY A 319 17.56 16.68 11.87
N SER A 320 18.40 17.64 12.26
CA SER A 320 19.54 18.17 11.48
C SER A 320 20.47 17.07 10.94
N LYS A 321 20.68 16.01 11.74
CA LYS A 321 21.52 14.85 11.39
C LYS A 321 20.75 13.65 10.85
N LYS A 322 19.41 13.74 10.73
CA LYS A 322 18.57 12.61 10.31
C LYS A 322 18.24 12.71 8.83
N HIS A 323 18.73 11.73 8.08
CA HIS A 323 18.25 11.47 6.73
C HIS A 323 16.97 10.63 6.82
N THR A 324 15.84 11.23 6.47
CA THR A 324 14.53 10.59 6.63
C THR A 324 14.06 10.06 5.29
N VAL A 325 13.80 8.76 5.22
CA VAL A 325 13.27 8.11 4.01
C VAL A 325 11.89 7.62 4.33
N PHE A 326 10.90 7.95 3.52
CA PHE A 326 9.58 7.31 3.57
C PHE A 326 9.50 6.31 2.43
N ASP A 327 9.21 5.07 2.79
CA ASP A 327 9.00 4.00 1.84
C ASP A 327 7.51 3.98 1.49
N LEU A 328 7.20 4.14 0.20
CA LEU A 328 5.84 4.10 -0.32
C LEU A 328 5.51 2.77 -1.01
N THR A 329 6.45 1.82 -1.06
CA THR A 329 6.24 0.56 -1.78
C THR A 329 5.07 -0.26 -1.23
N GLU A 330 4.76 -0.11 0.05
CA GLU A 330 3.59 -0.72 0.70
C GLU A 330 2.25 -0.09 0.25
N TYR A 331 2.28 1.14 -0.28
CA TYR A 331 1.11 1.87 -0.80
C TYR A 331 0.97 1.76 -2.33
N ASN A 332 1.91 1.10 -3.02
CA ASN A 332 1.84 0.92 -4.47
C ASN A 332 0.68 -0.01 -4.85
N GLY A 333 -0.37 0.59 -5.42
CA GLY A 333 -1.63 -0.08 -5.81
C GLY A 333 -2.78 0.08 -4.81
N SER A 334 -2.51 0.58 -3.60
CA SER A 334 -3.49 0.81 -2.52
C SER A 334 -3.47 2.25 -2.01
N MET A 335 -2.76 3.15 -2.71
CA MET A 335 -2.62 4.55 -2.34
C MET A 335 -4.01 5.20 -2.23
N PRO A 336 -4.41 5.73 -1.06
CA PRO A 336 -5.72 6.35 -0.91
C PRO A 336 -5.98 7.40 -2.00
N HIS A 337 -7.18 7.38 -2.61
CA HIS A 337 -7.58 8.33 -3.67
C HIS A 337 -7.27 9.80 -3.32
N LYS A 338 -7.31 10.13 -2.02
CA LYS A 338 -7.00 11.45 -1.47
C LYS A 338 -5.56 11.92 -1.74
N LEU A 339 -4.60 11.00 -1.94
CA LEU A 339 -3.22 11.33 -2.33
C LEU A 339 -3.09 11.56 -3.85
N GLU A 340 -4.05 11.12 -4.67
CA GLU A 340 -4.02 11.34 -6.11
C GLU A 340 -4.36 12.80 -6.48
N GLU A 341 -5.09 13.48 -5.61
CA GLU A 341 -5.53 14.87 -5.77
C GLU A 341 -4.46 15.91 -5.35
N GLY A 342 -3.40 15.45 -4.67
CA GLY A 342 -2.27 16.26 -4.23
C GLY A 342 -1.66 15.75 -2.93
N VAL A 343 -0.38 16.03 -2.72
CA VAL A 343 0.45 15.50 -1.63
C VAL A 343 1.49 16.48 -1.11
N GLY A 344 1.87 16.27 0.15
CA GLY A 344 2.91 17.07 0.79
C GLY A 344 3.40 16.52 2.12
N PHE A 345 4.23 17.31 2.80
CA PHE A 345 4.69 17.05 4.17
C PHE A 345 4.08 18.02 5.16
N ASN A 346 3.62 17.50 6.29
CA ASN A 346 3.42 18.29 7.51
C ASN A 346 4.60 18.04 8.46
N ILE A 347 5.16 19.11 9.02
CA ILE A 347 6.24 19.06 10.00
C ILE A 347 5.80 19.82 11.24
N GLN A 348 5.96 19.20 12.39
CA GLN A 348 5.60 19.77 13.67
C GLN A 348 6.80 19.74 14.63
N ILE A 349 7.17 20.90 15.15
CA ILE A 349 8.14 21.04 16.25
C ILE A 349 7.36 21.08 17.59
N LEU A 350 7.75 20.27 18.57
CA LEU A 350 7.01 20.09 19.83
C LEU A 350 7.45 21.04 20.97
N ASN A 351 6.56 21.20 21.95
CA ASN A 351 6.51 22.28 22.96
C ASN A 351 7.78 22.64 23.74
N GLY A 352 8.72 21.70 23.95
CA GLY A 352 9.94 22.00 24.73
C GLY A 352 10.99 22.81 23.97
N GLU A 353 10.97 22.75 22.64
CA GLU A 353 12.05 23.23 21.77
C GLU A 353 11.60 24.37 20.82
N ARG A 354 10.31 24.75 20.92
CA ARG A 354 9.69 25.83 20.12
C ARG A 354 10.33 27.18 20.39
N SER A 355 10.64 27.47 21.65
CA SER A 355 11.21 28.76 22.07
C SER A 355 12.65 28.98 21.61
N GLN A 356 13.36 27.92 21.24
CA GLN A 356 14.74 28.00 20.73
C GLN A 356 14.79 28.03 19.21
N THR A 357 13.75 27.53 18.53
CA THR A 357 13.70 27.40 17.07
C THR A 357 13.34 28.73 16.40
N LYS A 358 14.25 29.28 15.60
CA LYS A 358 14.00 30.45 14.75
C LYS A 358 13.78 30.07 13.29
N TYR A 359 14.57 29.11 12.78
CA TYR A 359 14.50 28.68 11.39
C TYR A 359 14.35 27.17 11.28
N VAL A 360 13.57 26.72 10.32
CA VAL A 360 13.62 25.34 9.80
C VAL A 360 14.03 25.42 8.35
N SER A 361 14.88 24.53 7.88
CA SER A 361 15.27 24.44 6.47
C SER A 361 14.93 23.07 5.93
N LEU A 362 14.28 23.00 4.76
CA LEU A 362 14.32 21.80 3.92
C LEU A 362 15.60 21.89 3.08
N ASN A 363 16.50 20.94 3.29
CA ASN A 363 17.82 20.90 2.65
C ASN A 363 17.86 19.96 1.45
N LYS A 364 17.01 18.93 1.48
CA LYS A 364 16.93 17.92 0.42
C LYS A 364 15.52 17.38 0.34
N LEU A 365 15.02 17.29 -0.88
CA LEU A 365 13.85 16.50 -1.24
C LEU A 365 14.24 15.68 -2.47
N LYS A 366 14.20 14.36 -2.36
CA LYS A 366 14.51 13.45 -3.46
C LYS A 366 13.40 12.43 -3.59
N PHE A 367 13.00 12.16 -4.82
CA PHE A 367 12.03 11.14 -5.18
C PHE A 367 12.74 9.99 -5.88
N ASN A 368 12.43 8.77 -5.47
CA ASN A 368 12.75 7.55 -6.20
C ASN A 368 11.44 7.07 -6.83
N TYR A 369 11.41 6.86 -8.15
CA TYR A 369 10.20 6.48 -8.89
C TYR A 369 10.50 5.52 -10.04
N ASN A 370 9.48 4.80 -10.51
CA ASN A 370 9.64 3.80 -11.58
C ASN A 370 9.51 4.41 -12.99
#